data_AF-A0A4Q8AP25-F1
#
_entry.id   AF-A0A4Q8AP25-F1
#
_cell.length_a   1.000
_cell.length_b   1.000
_cell.length_c   1.000
_cell.angle_alpha   90.00
_cell.angle_beta   90.00
_cell.angle_gamma   90.00
#
_symmetry.space_group_name_H-M   'P 1'
#
loop_
_entity.id
_entity.type
_entity.pdbx_description
1 polymer ?
#
loop_
_entity_poly.entity_id
_entity_poly.type
_entity_poly.pdbx_seq_one_letter_code
_entity_poly.pdbx_strand_id
1 'polypeptide(L)'
;MPYAKPGKHEKLEHRGREFTLDKDESGNWQITDAAGTHYGWIEVITRHGADHDPVYNGYLVGHPTFSHFGSDWRGITGSLVNDFDGEHRFAE
;
A
#
# COMPACT_ATOMS: atom_id res chain seq x y z
N MET A 1 -18.47 -7.01 1.37
CA MET A 1 -18.36 -6.19 0.15
C MET A 1 -17.13 -6.70 -0.59
N PRO A 2 -17.20 -7.04 -1.89
CA PRO A 2 -16.00 -7.45 -2.62
C PRO A 2 -14.99 -6.30 -2.53
N TYR A 3 -13.78 -6.57 -2.05
CA TYR A 3 -12.77 -5.55 -1.84
C TYR A 3 -12.34 -5.03 -3.22
N ALA A 4 -12.91 -3.89 -3.62
CA ALA A 4 -12.64 -3.27 -4.90
C ALA A 4 -11.14 -2.96 -5.02
N LYS A 5 -10.58 -3.14 -6.21
CA LYS A 5 -9.20 -2.75 -6.54
C LYS A 5 -8.99 -1.27 -6.17
N PRO A 6 -7.81 -0.89 -5.63
CA PRO A 6 -7.55 0.52 -5.37
C PRO A 6 -7.64 1.30 -6.68
N GLY A 7 -8.28 2.47 -6.63
CA GLY A 7 -8.34 3.41 -7.73
C GLY A 7 -6.97 3.98 -8.08
N LYS A 8 -6.91 4.93 -9.03
CA LYS A 8 -5.64 5.57 -9.39
C LYS A 8 -5.04 6.38 -8.23
N HIS A 9 -5.92 6.96 -7.41
CA HIS A 9 -5.57 7.72 -6.22
C HIS A 9 -6.59 7.36 -5.14
N GLU A 10 -6.12 6.83 -4.02
CA GLU A 10 -6.96 6.45 -2.88
C GLU A 10 -6.47 7.16 -1.62
N LYS A 11 -7.42 7.56 -0.77
CA LYS A 11 -7.12 8.07 0.56
C LYS A 11 -7.52 7.05 1.60
N LEU A 12 -6.68 6.89 2.61
CA LEU A 12 -6.92 5.99 3.74
C LEU A 12 -6.61 6.72 5.05
N GLU A 13 -7.40 6.41 6.06
CA GLU A 13 -7.06 6.73 7.44
C GLU A 13 -6.57 5.46 8.12
N HIS A 14 -5.42 5.53 8.81
CA HIS A 14 -4.91 4.45 9.63
C HIS A 14 -4.28 5.01 10.91
N ARG A 15 -4.73 4.52 12.07
CA ARG A 15 -4.28 4.99 13.40
C ARG A 15 -4.31 6.52 13.59
N GLY A 16 -5.34 7.18 13.05
CA GLY A 16 -5.52 8.64 13.15
C GLY A 16 -4.58 9.45 12.26
N ARG A 17 -3.95 8.82 11.26
CA ARG A 17 -3.11 9.48 10.25
C ARG A 17 -3.68 9.22 8.86
N GLU A 18 -3.57 10.23 7.99
CA GLU A 18 -3.99 10.13 6.60
C GLU A 18 -2.84 9.65 5.72
N PHE A 19 -3.15 8.72 4.83
CA PHE A 19 -2.26 8.16 3.84
C PHE A 19 -2.89 8.24 2.46
N THR A 20 -2.05 8.37 1.45
CA THR A 20 -2.40 8.35 0.04
C THR A 20 -1.79 7.13 -0.62
N LEU A 21 -2.57 6.48 -1.47
CA LEU A 21 -2.10 5.47 -2.40
C LEU A 21 -2.21 6.03 -3.81
N ASP A 22 -1.07 6.29 -4.42
CA ASP A 22 -0.97 6.82 -5.78
C ASP A 22 -0.41 5.76 -6.72
N LYS A 23 -1.15 5.52 -7.81
CA LYS A 23 -0.73 4.57 -8.83
C LYS A 23 0.32 5.19 -9.74
N ASP A 24 1.50 4.59 -9.77
CA ASP A 24 2.61 5.00 -10.63
C ASP A 24 2.49 4.44 -12.06
N GLU A 25 3.45 4.82 -12.92
CA GLU A 25 3.53 4.38 -14.31
C GLU A 25 3.80 2.87 -14.47
N SER A 26 4.44 2.25 -13.47
CA SER A 26 4.65 0.80 -13.41
C SER A 26 3.39 0.04 -13.00
N GLY A 27 2.36 0.76 -12.57
CA GLY A 27 1.09 0.21 -12.13
C GLY A 27 1.08 -0.23 -10.68
N ASN A 28 2.07 0.19 -9.89
CA ASN A 28 2.14 -0.03 -8.45
C ASN A 28 1.50 1.13 -7.70
N TRP A 29 0.97 0.87 -6.51
CA TRP A 29 0.41 1.89 -5.64
C TRP A 29 1.41 2.25 -4.55
N GLN A 30 1.98 3.43 -4.64
CA GLN A 30 2.91 3.95 -3.63
C GLN A 30 2.12 4.49 -2.44
N ILE A 31 2.56 4.15 -1.24
CA ILE A 31 1.93 4.56 0.02
C ILE A 31 2.74 5.71 0.61
N THR A 32 2.11 6.88 0.71
CA THR A 32 2.71 8.08 1.29
C THR A 32 1.81 8.68 2.37
N ASP A 33 2.41 9.44 3.30
CA ASP A 33 1.64 10.33 4.19
C ASP A 33 1.62 11.76 3.67
N ALA A 34 0.90 12.64 4.38
CA ALA A 34 0.80 14.06 4.04
C ALA A 34 2.15 14.81 4.02
N ALA A 35 3.18 14.29 4.70
CA ALA A 35 4.53 14.86 4.69
C ALA A 35 5.38 14.34 3.52
N GLY A 36 4.85 13.41 2.72
CA GLY A 36 5.56 12.79 1.60
C GLY A 36 6.50 11.66 2.02
N THR A 37 6.39 11.15 3.25
CA THR A 37 7.15 9.98 3.69
C THR A 37 6.63 8.76 2.93
N HIS A 38 7.53 8.02 2.26
CA HIS A 38 7.20 6.80 1.52
C HIS A 38 7.36 5.58 2.43
N TYR A 39 6.28 4.82 2.61
CA TYR A 39 6.25 3.63 3.47
C TYR A 39 6.53 2.34 2.69
N GLY A 40 6.21 2.36 1.40
CA GLY A 40 6.27 1.18 0.55
C GLY A 40 5.27 1.26 -0.58
N TRP A 41 5.13 0.16 -1.31
CA TRP A 41 4.18 0.07 -2.41
C TRP A 41 3.45 -1.27 -2.44
N ILE A 42 2.31 -1.26 -3.12
CA ILE A 42 1.52 -2.45 -3.40
C ILE A 42 1.55 -2.72 -4.89
N GLU A 43 1.77 -3.98 -5.26
CA GLU A 43 1.77 -4.48 -6.64
C GLU A 43 0.62 -5.48 -6.81
N VAL A 44 -0.05 -5.47 -7.96
CA VAL A 44 -0.99 -6.54 -8.33
C VAL A 44 -0.22 -7.68 -8.97
N ILE A 45 -0.25 -8.85 -8.34
CA ILE A 45 0.40 -10.07 -8.84
C ILE A 45 -0.51 -10.81 -9.81
N THR A 46 -1.79 -10.93 -9.46
CA THR A 46 -2.79 -11.50 -10.36
C THR A 46 -4.11 -10.75 -10.21
N ARG A 47 -4.80 -10.57 -11.34
CA ARG A 47 -6.15 -9.99 -11.37
C ARG A 47 -7.25 -11.01 -11.09
N HIS A 48 -6.88 -12.30 -11.07
CA HIS A 48 -7.77 -13.46 -10.94
C HIS A 48 -7.12 -14.46 -9.98
N GLY A 49 -7.17 -14.17 -8.68
CA GLY A 49 -6.82 -15.10 -7.61
C GLY A 49 -7.96 -16.04 -7.27
N ALA A 50 -7.95 -16.54 -6.03
CA ALA A 50 -9.10 -17.26 -5.48
C ALA A 50 -10.36 -16.38 -5.56
N ASP A 51 -11.49 -17.01 -5.88
CA ASP A 51 -12.79 -16.32 -6.00
C ASP A 51 -12.83 -15.15 -7.02
N HIS A 52 -11.89 -15.15 -7.98
CA HIS A 52 -11.68 -14.07 -8.95
C HIS A 52 -11.25 -12.73 -8.35
N ASP A 53 -10.84 -12.71 -7.09
CA ASP A 53 -10.34 -11.50 -6.44
C ASP A 53 -8.88 -11.21 -6.86
N PRO A 54 -8.50 -9.93 -7.00
CA PRO A 54 -7.10 -9.57 -7.20
C PRO A 54 -6.25 -10.01 -6.00
N VAL A 55 -4.99 -10.34 -6.28
CA VAL A 55 -3.99 -10.63 -5.25
C VAL A 55 -2.87 -9.63 -5.38
N TYR A 56 -2.42 -9.15 -4.24
CA TYR A 56 -1.44 -8.11 -4.10
C TYR A 56 -0.24 -8.57 -3.29
N ASN A 57 0.92 -8.02 -3.62
CA ASN A 57 2.09 -8.02 -2.75
C ASN A 57 2.29 -6.61 -2.20
N GLY A 58 2.59 -6.51 -0.91
CA GLY A 58 3.05 -5.30 -0.25
C GLY A 58 4.54 -5.36 -0.01
N TYR A 59 5.26 -4.30 -0.40
CA TYR A 59 6.69 -4.17 -0.23
C TYR A 59 6.98 -2.99 0.68
N LEU A 60 7.75 -3.23 1.74
CA LEU A 60 8.25 -2.16 2.60
C LEU A 60 9.35 -1.39 1.87
N VAL A 61 9.38 -0.06 2.03
CA VAL A 61 10.43 0.76 1.42
C VAL A 61 11.83 0.27 1.85
N GLY A 62 12.74 0.18 0.88
CA GLY A 62 14.11 -0.31 1.11
C GLY A 62 14.25 -1.84 1.25
N HIS A 63 13.14 -2.59 1.25
CA HIS A 63 13.17 -4.05 1.29
C HIS A 63 13.02 -4.65 -0.12
N PRO A 64 13.89 -5.59 -0.52
CA PRO A 64 13.87 -6.17 -1.88
C PRO A 64 12.79 -7.25 -2.08
N THR A 65 12.17 -7.72 -1.00
CA THR A 65 11.17 -8.81 -1.03
C THR A 65 9.83 -8.33 -0.49
N PHE A 66 8.74 -8.94 -0.96
CA PHE A 66 7.41 -8.65 -0.41
C PHE A 66 7.36 -9.01 1.08
N SER A 67 6.69 -8.16 1.86
CA SER A 67 6.50 -8.33 3.31
C SER A 67 5.12 -8.88 3.63
N HIS A 68 4.12 -8.54 2.80
CA HIS A 68 2.72 -8.91 2.98
C HIS A 68 2.11 -9.36 1.65
N PHE A 69 1.14 -10.28 1.70
CA PHE A 69 0.43 -10.73 0.50
C PHE A 69 -1.04 -11.03 0.81
N GLY A 70 -1.91 -10.88 -0.19
CA GLY A 70 -3.33 -11.21 -0.06
C GLY A 70 -4.23 -10.40 -0.98
N SER A 71 -5.55 -10.58 -0.83
CA SER A 71 -6.56 -9.87 -1.61
C SER A 71 -7.08 -8.59 -0.96
N ASP A 72 -6.80 -8.39 0.34
CA ASP A 72 -7.15 -7.17 1.06
C ASP A 72 -6.00 -6.15 1.03
N TRP A 73 -5.97 -5.34 -0.02
CA TRP A 73 -4.94 -4.30 -0.19
C TRP A 73 -4.93 -3.27 0.94
N ARG A 74 -6.07 -3.00 1.59
CA ARG A 74 -6.15 -2.06 2.72
C ARG A 74 -5.43 -2.61 3.95
N GLY A 75 -5.67 -3.88 4.28
CA GLY A 75 -4.95 -4.57 5.35
C GLY A 75 -3.45 -4.61 5.08
N ILE A 76 -3.05 -4.89 3.83
CA ILE A 76 -1.63 -4.85 3.41
C ILE A 76 -1.03 -3.47 3.65
N THR A 77 -1.69 -2.39 3.22
CA THR A 77 -1.23 -1.01 3.50
C THR A 77 -1.05 -0.78 5.00
N GLY A 78 -2.06 -1.13 5.81
CA GLY A 78 -2.01 -0.93 7.26
C GLY A 78 -0.85 -1.68 7.92
N SER A 79 -0.56 -2.90 7.44
CA SER A 79 0.60 -3.68 7.92
C SER A 79 1.93 -3.03 7.53
N LEU A 80 2.09 -2.58 6.28
CA LEU A 80 3.31 -1.87 5.84
C LEU A 80 3.55 -0.60 6.66
N VAL A 81 2.50 0.17 6.94
CA VAL A 81 2.60 1.37 7.79
C VAL A 81 2.97 1.01 9.23
N ASN A 82 2.49 -0.12 9.76
CA ASN A 82 2.85 -0.57 11.11
C ASN A 82 4.28 -1.09 11.20
N ASP A 83 4.77 -1.73 10.15
CA ASP A 83 6.10 -2.35 10.10
C ASP A 83 7.20 -1.33 9.76
N PHE A 84 6.83 -0.15 9.27
CA PHE A 84 7.77 0.91 8.94
C PHE A 84 8.43 1.48 10.21
N ASP A 85 9.73 1.23 10.35
CA ASP A 85 10.60 1.75 11.42
C ASP A 85 11.43 2.98 10.98
N GLY A 86 11.17 3.49 9.76
CA GLY A 86 11.96 4.58 9.19
C GLY A 86 11.69 5.95 9.81
N GLU A 87 12.64 6.87 9.63
CA GLU A 87 12.53 8.25 10.12
C GLU A 87 11.40 8.99 9.38
N HIS A 88 10.39 9.44 10.14
CA HIS A 88 9.36 10.32 9.59
C HIS A 88 9.98 11.64 9.22
N ARG A 89 9.99 11.96 7.92
CA ARG A 89 10.37 13.31 7.49
C ARG A 89 9.22 14.24 7.83
N PHE A 90 9.30 14.90 8.98
CA PHE A 90 8.46 16.05 9.28
C PHE A 90 8.89 17.18 8.34
N ALA A 91 7.98 17.64 7.49
CA ALA A 91 8.19 18.87 6.74
C ALA A 91 8.23 20.04 7.73
N GLU A 92 9.33 20.80 7.75
CA GLU A 92 9.52 22.04 8.50
C GLU A 92 8.61 23.18 8.00
#